data_AF-A0A9E6P118-F1
#
_entry.id   AF-A0A9E6P118-F1
#
_cell.length_a   1.000
_cell.length_b   1.000
_cell.length_c   1.000
_cell.angle_alpha   90.00
_cell.angle_beta   90.00
_cell.angle_gamma   90.00
#
_symmetry.space_group_name_H-M   'P 1'
#
loop_
_entity.id
_entity.type
_entity.pdbx_description
1 polymer ?
#
loop_
_entity_poly.entity_id
_entity_poly.type
_entity_poly.pdbx_seq_one_letter_code
_entity_poly.pdbx_strand_id
1 'polypeptide(L)'
;MLECALRDDQDFSITNRFRYSAYGVIDEDASNKARGRFNYVTSAFLRQTPDNGSTQDNLSVPELNALLSQRKSVPCKVVITAYGYKPYYSNTMNIPTADLLREINKPE
;
A
#
# COMPACT_ATOMS: atom_id res chain seq x y z
N MET A 1 4.03 -7.36 -5.47
CA MET A 1 4.00 -6.54 -4.24
C MET A 1 2.72 -5.70 -4.22
N LEU A 2 2.21 -5.35 -3.05
CA LEU A 2 1.24 -4.29 -2.91
C LEU A 2 1.97 -2.96 -2.82
N GLU A 3 1.52 -1.98 -3.58
CA GLU A 3 1.97 -0.60 -3.47
C GLU A 3 0.76 0.32 -3.34
N CYS A 4 0.80 1.22 -2.36
CA CYS A 4 -0.28 2.16 -2.06
C CYS A 4 0.26 3.58 -2.04
N ALA A 5 -0.47 4.50 -2.65
CA ALA A 5 -0.16 5.91 -2.58
C ALA A 5 -0.87 6.55 -1.37
N LEU A 6 -0.09 6.94 -0.36
CA LEU A 6 -0.64 7.61 0.82
C LEU A 6 -0.87 9.12 0.58
N ARG A 7 -0.44 9.63 -0.58
CA ARG A 7 -0.68 10.99 -1.05
C ARG A 7 -1.18 11.01 -2.50
N ASP A 8 -1.24 12.19 -3.11
CA ASP A 8 -1.99 12.46 -4.36
C ASP A 8 -1.28 11.97 -5.62
N ASP A 9 0.01 11.70 -5.53
CA ASP A 9 0.74 10.99 -6.57
C ASP A 9 0.18 9.57 -6.69
N GLN A 10 -0.36 9.23 -7.86
CA GLN A 10 -0.91 7.91 -8.19
C GLN A 10 -0.26 7.32 -9.43
N ASP A 11 0.95 7.77 -9.80
CA ASP A 11 1.71 7.11 -10.83
C ASP A 11 2.34 5.83 -10.26
N PHE A 12 1.71 4.69 -10.51
CA PHE A 12 2.22 3.37 -10.09
C PHE A 12 3.28 2.82 -11.04
N SER A 13 3.81 3.61 -11.99
CA SER A 13 4.91 3.14 -12.84
C SER A 13 6.09 2.70 -11.98
N ILE A 14 6.75 1.60 -12.36
CA ILE A 14 7.93 1.09 -11.63
C ILE A 14 9.11 2.08 -11.57
N THR A 15 9.06 3.15 -12.35
CA THR A 15 10.04 4.25 -12.34
C THR A 15 9.70 5.34 -11.34
N ASN A 16 8.43 5.46 -10.95
CA ASN A 16 8.00 6.44 -9.98
C ASN A 16 8.43 6.04 -8.56
N ARG A 17 8.66 7.06 -7.73
CA ARG A 17 9.02 6.88 -6.32
C ARG A 17 8.09 7.72 -5.46
N PHE A 18 7.05 7.07 -4.93
CA PHE A 18 6.13 7.72 -4.00
C PHE A 18 6.88 8.21 -2.77
N ARG A 19 6.77 9.51 -2.48
CA ARG A 19 7.32 10.06 -1.24
C ARG A 19 6.63 9.51 0.01
N TYR A 20 5.33 9.21 -0.05
CA TYR A 20 4.62 8.51 1.02
C TYR A 20 3.87 7.31 0.43
N SER A 21 4.25 6.11 0.87
CA SER A 21 3.68 4.87 0.35
C SER A 21 3.44 3.86 1.45
N ALA A 22 2.51 2.94 1.21
CA ALA A 22 2.54 1.65 1.88
C ALA A 22 3.04 0.59 0.90
N TYR A 23 3.98 -0.24 1.35
CA TYR A 23 4.59 -1.29 0.56
C TYR A 23 4.49 -2.61 1.30
N GLY A 24 3.95 -3.66 0.65
CA GLY A 24 3.73 -4.94 1.30
C GLY A 24 3.89 -6.16 0.41
N VAL A 25 4.13 -7.29 1.06
CA VAL A 25 4.02 -8.61 0.44
C VAL A 25 2.55 -9.02 0.46
N ILE A 26 2.10 -9.70 -0.59
CA ILE A 26 0.73 -10.21 -0.70
C ILE A 26 0.82 -11.73 -0.67
N ASP A 27 0.04 -12.34 0.20
CA ASP A 27 -0.09 -13.78 0.35
C ASP A 27 -1.54 -14.21 0.12
N GLU A 28 -1.72 -15.45 -0.32
CA GLU A 28 -3.05 -16.06 -0.39
C GLU A 28 -3.55 -16.32 1.04
N ASP A 29 -4.76 -15.85 1.35
CA ASP A 29 -5.43 -16.22 2.59
C ASP A 29 -6.06 -17.62 2.43
N ALA A 30 -5.31 -18.64 2.86
CA ALA A 30 -5.72 -20.03 2.79
C ALA A 30 -6.88 -20.39 3.74
N SER A 31 -7.22 -19.52 4.71
CA SER A 31 -8.26 -19.80 5.71
C SER A 31 -9.67 -19.81 5.12
N ASN A 32 -9.86 -19.19 3.95
CA ASN A 32 -11.18 -18.91 3.41
C ASN A 32 -11.30 -19.28 1.93
N LYS A 33 -10.86 -20.50 1.57
CA LYS A 33 -11.06 -21.13 0.25
C LYS A 33 -12.50 -21.62 0.05
N ALA A 34 -13.48 -20.76 0.29
CA ALA A 34 -14.85 -21.04 -0.14
C ALA A 34 -14.85 -21.04 -1.69
N ARG A 35 -15.42 -22.10 -2.31
CA ARG A 35 -15.38 -22.33 -3.77
C ARG A 35 -15.66 -21.03 -4.55
N GLY A 36 -14.65 -20.54 -5.27
CA GLY A 36 -14.75 -19.40 -6.18
C GLY A 36 -14.43 -18.02 -5.61
N ARG A 37 -14.01 -17.90 -4.34
CA ARG A 37 -13.50 -16.63 -3.78
C ARG A 37 -12.00 -16.74 -3.47
N PHE A 38 -11.22 -15.79 -3.98
CA PHE A 38 -9.81 -15.63 -3.65
C PHE A 38 -9.69 -14.51 -2.63
N ASN A 39 -9.14 -14.84 -1.46
CA ASN A 39 -8.84 -13.88 -0.42
C ASN A 39 -7.32 -13.72 -0.33
N TYR A 40 -6.88 -12.50 -0.06
CA TYR A 40 -5.46 -12.17 0.04
C TYR A 40 -5.22 -11.36 1.31
N VAL A 41 -4.08 -11.61 1.92
CA VAL A 41 -3.60 -10.87 3.09
C VAL A 41 -2.31 -10.17 2.73
N THR A 42 -2.04 -9.03 3.37
CA THR A 42 -0.81 -8.28 3.19
C THR A 42 -0.29 -7.76 4.51
N SER A 43 1.03 -7.80 4.65
CA SER A 43 1.76 -7.06 5.67
C SER A 43 2.51 -5.94 4.97
N ALA A 44 2.20 -4.69 5.32
CA ALA A 44 2.73 -3.52 4.65
C ALA A 44 3.40 -2.55 5.62
N PHE A 45 4.55 -2.01 5.21
CA PHE A 45 5.22 -0.91 5.89
C PHE A 45 4.67 0.41 5.35
N LEU A 46 4.24 1.31 6.24
CA LEU A 46 3.88 2.67 5.87
C LEU A 46 5.11 3.57 6.04
N ARG A 47 5.64 4.07 4.93
CA ARG A 47 6.95 4.72 4.89
C ARG A 47 6.93 6.08 4.20
N GLN A 48 7.88 6.89 4.59
CA GLN A 48 8.36 8.03 3.82
C GLN A 48 9.60 7.62 3.03
N THR A 49 9.72 8.15 1.81
CA THR A 49 10.89 7.97 0.94
C THR A 49 11.35 9.36 0.50
N PRO A 50 12.22 10.02 1.29
CA PRO A 50 12.81 11.31 0.93
C PRO A 50 13.78 11.17 -0.26
N ASP A 51 14.11 12.30 -0.89
CA ASP A 51 15.26 12.45 -1.79
C ASP A 51 15.41 11.34 -2.85
N ASN A 52 14.35 11.10 -3.62
CA ASN A 52 14.29 10.10 -4.69
C ASN A 52 14.73 8.68 -4.25
N GLY A 53 14.50 8.31 -3.00
CA GLY A 53 14.76 6.94 -2.52
C GLY A 53 16.14 6.71 -1.92
N SER A 54 16.88 7.77 -1.61
CA SER A 54 18.17 7.68 -0.90
C SER A 54 18.00 7.16 0.53
N THR A 55 16.86 7.42 1.17
CA THR A 55 16.49 6.90 2.49
C THR A 55 15.04 6.41 2.52
N GLN A 56 14.73 5.57 3.51
CA GLN A 56 13.38 5.10 3.78
C GLN A 56 13.15 5.07 5.29
N ASP A 57 12.11 5.76 5.75
CA ASP A 57 11.77 5.87 7.16
C ASP A 57 10.33 5.43 7.39
N ASN A 58 10.07 4.74 8.50
CA ASN A 58 8.71 4.42 8.90
C ASN A 58 8.02 5.67 9.42
N LEU A 59 6.75 5.87 9.04
CA LEU A 59 5.93 6.96 9.55
C LEU A 59 5.42 6.62 10.95
N SER A 60 5.49 7.59 11.86
CA SER A 60 4.89 7.48 13.19
C SER A 60 3.35 7.56 13.12
N VAL A 61 2.66 7.10 14.18
CA VAL A 61 1.19 7.17 14.28
C VAL A 61 0.65 8.60 14.09
N PRO A 62 1.20 9.66 14.73
CA PRO A 62 0.75 11.03 14.49
C PRO A 62 0.91 11.49 13.03
N GLU A 63 2.03 11.14 12.38
CA GLU A 63 2.27 11.48 10.97
C GLU A 63 1.27 10.77 10.05
N LEU A 64 1.00 9.48 10.31
CA LEU A 64 -0.01 8.72 9.58
C LEU A 64 -1.41 9.32 9.76
N ASN A 65 -1.79 9.67 10.98
CA ASN A 65 -3.07 10.32 11.26
C ASN A 65 -3.21 11.64 10.50
N ALA A 66 -2.18 12.49 10.52
CA ALA A 66 -2.19 13.76 9.79
C ALA A 66 -2.29 13.54 8.27
N LEU A 67 -1.53 12.58 7.73
CA LEU A 67 -1.51 12.27 6.30
C LEU A 67 -2.84 11.70 5.80
N LEU A 68 -3.46 10.82 6.59
CA LEU A 68 -4.62 10.04 6.19
C LEU A 68 -5.96 10.71 6.53
N SER A 69 -6.04 11.53 7.59
CA SER A 69 -7.29 12.16 8.05
C SER A 69 -8.01 12.99 6.99
N GLN A 70 -7.29 13.51 6.00
CA GLN A 70 -7.83 14.32 4.91
C GLN A 70 -8.34 13.48 3.72
N ARG A 71 -8.29 12.15 3.80
CA ARG A 71 -8.53 11.24 2.67
C ARG A 71 -9.66 10.27 3.00
N LYS A 72 -10.50 9.97 2.01
CA LYS A 72 -11.55 8.95 2.12
C LYS A 72 -11.03 7.55 1.85
N SER A 73 -10.09 7.43 0.91
CA SER A 73 -9.49 6.16 0.52
C SER A 73 -8.03 6.30 0.12
N VAL A 74 -7.30 5.20 0.23
CA VAL A 74 -5.92 5.02 -0.22
C VAL A 74 -5.92 4.13 -1.47
N PRO A 75 -5.54 4.64 -2.65
CA PRO A 75 -5.43 3.82 -3.84
C PRO A 75 -4.19 2.92 -3.76
N CYS A 76 -4.38 1.66 -4.09
CA CYS A 76 -3.33 0.64 -4.11
C CYS A 76 -3.39 -0.20 -5.38
N LYS A 77 -2.24 -0.74 -5.79
CA LYS A 77 -2.11 -1.71 -6.88
C LYS A 77 -1.19 -2.85 -6.51
N VAL A 78 -1.48 -4.00 -7.09
CA VAL A 78 -0.52 -5.09 -7.16
C VAL A 78 0.39 -4.84 -8.36
N VAL A 79 1.68 -4.72 -8.08
CA VAL A 79 2.73 -4.58 -9.10
C VAL A 79 3.53 -5.87 -9.14
N ILE A 80 3.64 -6.47 -10.32
CA ILE A 80 4.44 -7.67 -10.55
C ILE A 80 5.43 -7.39 -11.67
N THR A 81 6.72 -7.54 -11.36
CA THR A 81 7.82 -7.40 -12.32
C THR A 81 8.46 -8.76 -12.52
N ALA A 82 8.70 -9.15 -13.76
CA ALA A 82 9.48 -10.32 -14.11
C ALA A 82 10.47 -9.95 -15.23
N TYR A 83 11.70 -10.45 -15.15
CA TYR A 83 12.72 -10.14 -16.15
C TYR A 83 12.25 -10.56 -17.55
N GLY A 84 12.41 -9.66 -18.53
CA GLY A 84 11.98 -9.89 -19.91
C GLY A 84 10.50 -9.63 -20.19
N TYR A 85 9.69 -9.25 -19.18
CA TYR A 85 8.27 -8.95 -19.32
C TYR A 85 7.95 -7.50 -18.97
N LYS A 86 6.90 -6.96 -19.59
CA LYS A 86 6.32 -5.69 -19.17
C LYS A 86 5.75 -5.84 -17.76
N PRO A 87 5.94 -4.86 -16.86
CA PRO A 87 5.34 -4.90 -15.53
C PRO A 87 3.82 -5.06 -15.62
N TYR A 88 3.29 -5.96 -14.80
CA TYR A 88 1.85 -6.10 -14.61
C TYR A 88 1.40 -5.17 -13.48
N TYR A 89 0.30 -4.46 -13.73
CA TYR A 89 -0.37 -3.61 -12.76
C TYR A 89 -1.82 -4.06 -12.64
N SER A 90 -2.30 -4.33 -11.43
CA SER A 90 -3.72 -4.58 -11.20
C SER A 90 -4.58 -3.34 -11.46
N ASN A 91 -5.90 -3.53 -11.44
CA ASN A 91 -6.84 -2.45 -11.22
C ASN A 91 -6.55 -1.76 -9.87
N THR A 92 -6.91 -0.48 -9.79
CA THR A 92 -6.79 0.28 -8.54
C THR A 92 -7.79 -0.24 -7.51
N MET A 93 -7.27 -0.65 -6.37
CA MET A 93 -8.05 -1.02 -5.18
C MET A 93 -8.02 0.15 -4.21
N ASN A 94 -9.19 0.67 -3.86
CA ASN A 94 -9.31 1.79 -2.94
C ASN A 94 -9.58 1.27 -1.53
N ILE A 95 -8.56 1.30 -0.67
CA ILE A 95 -8.69 0.90 0.73
C ILE A 95 -9.34 2.05 1.50
N PRO A 96 -10.44 1.83 2.25
CA PRO A 96 -11.04 2.88 3.07
C PRO A 96 -10.08 3.39 4.13
N THR A 97 -9.85 4.70 4.17
CA THR A 97 -8.90 5.28 5.11
C THR A 97 -9.34 5.12 6.57
N ALA A 98 -10.66 5.08 6.82
CA ALA A 98 -11.20 4.81 8.14
C ALA A 98 -10.78 3.45 8.70
N ASP A 99 -10.69 2.42 7.86
CA ASP A 99 -10.25 1.09 8.29
C ASP A 99 -8.76 1.10 8.64
N LEU A 100 -7.93 1.77 7.84
CA LEU A 100 -6.50 1.92 8.14
C LEU A 100 -6.27 2.70 9.44
N LEU A 101 -6.96 3.83 9.61
CA LEU A 101 -6.86 4.64 10.83
C LEU A 101 -7.32 3.87 12.07
N ARG A 102 -8.35 3.00 11.94
CA ARG A 102 -8.77 2.13 13.05
C ARG A 102 -7.64 1.19 13.46
N GLU A 103 -6.95 0.56 12.50
CA GLU A 103 -5.86 -0.38 12.79
C GLU A 103 -4.61 0.32 13.34
N ILE A 104 -4.23 1.48 12.77
CA ILE A 104 -3.07 2.28 13.18
C ILE A 104 -3.19 2.77 14.63
N ASN A 105 -4.41 3.07 15.08
CA ASN A 105 -4.67 3.61 16.42
C ASN A 105 -5.10 2.55 17.43
N LYS A 106 -4.94 1.25 17.13
CA LYS A 106 -5.20 0.21 18.14
C LYS A 106 -4.19 0.32 19.29
N PRO A 107 -4.65 0.30 20.55
CA PRO A 107 -3.75 0.21 21.70
C PRO A 107 -2.99 -1.11 21.66
N GLU A 108 -1.71 -1.09 22.08
CA GLU A 108 -0.86 -2.28 22.24
C GLU A 108 -1.36 -3.21 23.35
#